data_AF-A0A820HLX7-F1
#
_entry.id   AF-A0A820HLX7-F1
#
_cell.length_a   1.000
_cell.length_b   1.000
_cell.length_c   1.000
_cell.angle_alpha   90.00
_cell.angle_beta   90.00
_cell.angle_gamma   90.00
#
_symmetry.space_group_name_H-M   'P 1'
#
loop_
_entity.id
_entity.type
_entity.pdbx_description
1 polymer ?
#
loop_
_entity_poly.entity_id
_entity_poly.type
_entity_poly.pdbx_seq_one_letter_code
_entity_poly.pdbx_strand_id
1 'polypeptide(L)'
;MYSLLFYLALRDAWNLGAIDPTSGTATLLEVTRVLGDMYSKGFRPRRSLMFCSWGAEEYGLVGSIEYVQEYVKVLGARVVSYLNLDVAVSGNYTIRSTASPLLVDAIIEASKMVPSAYDSPEQTVYDKWKKVRWNNVTNEPIIGNGLGSGSDYLGFDQLAGSSNFDASYTFNPADHGNLGSYPLYHTSYEVFSMVKKFVDPEFQAHRALGQFTGVLALILCETPVLPFNVNRYTSALRQTIDSFKTNDSTMFDLLRSATNDFGIAAEEFVARSKSMDVKNPYVIRAYNDQLLQLERAFLNPLGQGGAYSDMK
;
A
#
# COMPACT_ATOMS: atom_id res chain seq x y z
N MET A 1 8.31 -17.55 -14.46
CA MET A 1 8.79 -16.15 -14.62
C MET A 1 8.64 -15.44 -13.28
N TYR A 2 9.69 -14.85 -12.72
CA TYR A 2 9.69 -14.29 -11.35
C TYR A 2 8.77 -13.07 -11.24
N SER A 3 7.97 -13.03 -10.18
CA SER A 3 7.14 -11.89 -9.80
C SER A 3 7.97 -10.92 -8.95
N LEU A 4 7.74 -9.60 -9.12
CA LEU A 4 8.46 -8.54 -8.41
C LEU A 4 7.56 -7.91 -7.35
N LEU A 5 8.06 -7.72 -6.13
CA LEU A 5 7.45 -6.89 -5.10
C LEU A 5 8.38 -5.69 -4.85
N PHE A 6 7.84 -4.49 -4.95
CA PHE A 6 8.59 -3.25 -4.76
C PHE A 6 8.35 -2.73 -3.35
N TYR A 7 9.42 -2.36 -2.64
CA TYR A 7 9.35 -1.75 -1.31
C TYR A 7 10.30 -0.56 -1.21
N LEU A 8 9.75 0.60 -0.86
CA LEU A 8 10.27 1.86 -1.39
C LEU A 8 10.17 3.02 -0.41
N ALA A 9 11.08 3.97 -0.59
CA ALA A 9 11.10 5.24 0.12
C ALA A 9 11.63 6.35 -0.79
N LEU A 10 11.12 7.55 -0.58
CA LEU A 10 11.56 8.77 -1.21
C LEU A 10 12.89 9.23 -0.58
N ARG A 11 13.73 9.94 -1.35
CA ARG A 11 15.05 10.39 -0.87
C ARG A 11 15.27 11.89 -0.92
N ASP A 12 14.77 12.57 -1.93
CA ASP A 12 14.88 14.02 -2.02
C ASP A 12 13.89 14.70 -1.08
N ALA A 13 14.28 15.87 -0.57
CA ALA A 13 13.47 16.68 0.32
C ALA A 13 13.65 18.15 -0.06
N TRP A 14 12.68 19.00 0.28
CA TRP A 14 12.83 20.45 0.15
C TRP A 14 13.99 21.03 0.97
N ASN A 15 14.33 20.41 2.10
CA ASN A 15 15.41 20.85 2.98
C ASN A 15 16.09 19.65 3.66
N LEU A 16 16.12 19.59 4.99
CA LEU A 16 16.64 18.43 5.72
C LEU A 16 15.67 17.24 5.71
N GLY A 17 14.36 17.49 5.61
CA GLY A 17 13.35 16.45 5.39
C GLY A 17 13.38 15.32 6.39
N ALA A 18 13.55 15.63 7.68
CA ALA A 18 13.76 14.59 8.70
C ALA A 18 12.54 13.66 8.89
N ILE A 19 11.34 14.11 8.46
CA ILE A 19 10.11 13.33 8.43
C ILE A 19 9.84 12.93 6.97
N ASP A 20 9.57 13.91 6.11
CA ASP A 20 9.40 13.81 4.67
C ASP A 20 10.72 14.06 3.91
N PRO A 21 11.36 13.03 3.35
CA PRO A 21 11.03 11.60 3.44
C PRO A 21 12.03 10.78 4.26
N THR A 22 12.96 11.45 4.96
CA THR A 22 14.09 10.74 5.60
C THR A 22 13.63 9.74 6.66
N SER A 23 12.44 9.93 7.25
CA SER A 23 11.86 8.93 8.17
C SER A 23 11.53 7.61 7.46
N GLY A 24 10.97 7.67 6.25
CA GLY A 24 10.73 6.52 5.38
C GLY A 24 12.02 5.89 4.92
N THR A 25 12.96 6.69 4.42
CA THR A 25 14.27 6.17 3.99
C THR A 25 15.01 5.45 5.12
N ALA A 26 15.06 6.02 6.34
CA ALA A 26 15.70 5.36 7.47
C ALA A 26 15.02 4.03 7.83
N THR A 27 13.69 3.99 7.79
CA THR A 27 12.92 2.79 8.07
C THR A 27 13.13 1.72 6.98
N LEU A 28 13.11 2.09 5.70
CA LEU A 28 13.39 1.21 4.57
C LEU A 28 14.79 0.61 4.66
N LEU A 29 15.80 1.41 4.98
CA LEU A 29 17.18 0.94 5.11
C LEU A 29 17.32 -0.11 6.21
N GLU A 30 16.64 0.06 7.35
CA GLU A 30 16.67 -0.93 8.42
C GLU A 30 15.96 -2.24 8.03
N VAL A 31 14.79 -2.15 7.39
CA VAL A 31 14.10 -3.34 6.87
C VAL A 31 14.95 -4.05 5.83
N THR A 32 15.59 -3.31 4.92
CA THR A 32 16.51 -3.84 3.91
C THR A 32 17.71 -4.54 4.57
N ARG A 33 18.27 -3.93 5.63
CA ARG A 33 19.39 -4.51 6.39
C ARG A 33 19.00 -5.83 7.04
N VAL A 34 17.83 -5.91 7.67
CA VAL A 34 17.32 -7.13 8.31
C VAL A 34 17.05 -8.23 7.28
N LEU A 35 16.38 -7.90 6.18
CA LEU A 35 16.12 -8.86 5.10
C LEU A 35 17.42 -9.32 4.41
N GLY A 36 18.40 -8.43 4.29
CA GLY A 36 19.75 -8.75 3.83
C GLY A 36 20.50 -9.71 4.76
N ASP A 37 20.38 -9.52 6.08
CA ASP A 37 20.93 -10.46 7.07
C ASP A 37 20.26 -11.83 6.98
N MET A 38 18.93 -11.89 6.87
CA MET A 38 18.19 -13.14 6.62
C MET A 38 18.67 -13.81 5.33
N TYR A 39 18.84 -13.03 4.25
CA TYR A 39 19.34 -13.53 2.98
C TYR A 39 20.76 -14.10 3.11
N SER A 40 21.65 -13.45 3.85
CA SER A 40 23.00 -13.95 4.11
C SER A 40 22.99 -15.29 4.88
N LYS A 41 21.95 -15.53 5.69
CA LYS A 41 21.72 -16.75 6.48
C LYS A 41 20.95 -17.84 5.73
N GLY A 42 20.71 -17.65 4.43
CA GLY A 42 20.13 -18.67 3.55
C GLY A 42 18.64 -18.48 3.22
N PHE A 43 17.97 -17.46 3.77
CA PHE A 43 16.62 -17.12 3.34
C PHE A 43 16.62 -16.72 1.86
N ARG A 44 15.68 -17.27 1.08
CA ARG A 44 15.51 -16.94 -0.33
C ARG A 44 14.03 -16.73 -0.59
N PRO A 45 13.60 -15.49 -0.88
CA PRO A 45 12.18 -15.24 -1.03
C PRO A 45 11.64 -15.92 -2.30
N ARG A 46 10.42 -16.47 -2.24
CA ARG A 46 9.76 -17.12 -3.38
C ARG A 46 9.52 -16.15 -4.53
N ARG A 47 9.25 -14.88 -4.22
CA ARG A 47 9.15 -13.76 -5.18
C ARG A 47 10.28 -12.78 -4.93
N SER A 48 10.74 -12.11 -5.98
CA SER A 48 11.83 -11.15 -5.86
C SER A 48 11.36 -9.90 -5.12
N LEU A 49 12.14 -9.46 -4.13
CA LEU A 49 11.99 -8.16 -3.48
C LEU A 49 12.90 -7.16 -4.18
N MET A 50 12.38 -5.98 -4.49
CA MET A 50 13.14 -4.89 -5.07
C MET A 50 13.01 -3.64 -4.20
N PHE A 51 14.15 -3.18 -3.69
CA PHE A 51 14.24 -1.95 -2.91
C PHE A 51 14.71 -0.84 -3.82
N CYS A 52 13.96 0.26 -3.86
CA CYS A 52 14.36 1.45 -4.62
C CYS A 52 14.22 2.70 -3.75
N SER A 53 14.98 3.71 -4.13
CA SER A 53 15.06 4.98 -3.46
C SER A 53 14.89 6.05 -4.54
N TRP A 54 13.71 6.65 -4.58
CA TRP A 54 13.34 7.58 -5.64
C TRP A 54 13.97 8.95 -5.41
N GLY A 55 14.16 9.69 -6.50
CA GLY A 55 14.63 11.06 -6.46
C GLY A 55 13.72 11.96 -7.29
N ALA A 56 13.73 13.25 -6.98
CA ALA A 56 12.85 14.26 -7.57
C ALA A 56 11.35 13.95 -7.38
N GLU A 57 10.97 13.35 -6.24
CA GLU A 57 9.56 13.20 -5.89
C GLU A 57 8.91 14.56 -5.61
N GLU A 58 9.62 15.43 -4.88
CA GLU A 58 9.13 16.75 -4.47
C GLU A 58 8.91 17.69 -5.66
N TYR A 59 9.48 17.32 -6.81
CA TYR A 59 9.37 18.02 -8.08
C TYR A 59 8.29 17.41 -9.00
N GLY A 60 7.43 16.55 -8.46
CA GLY A 60 6.30 15.95 -9.17
C GLY A 60 6.49 14.47 -9.50
N LEU A 61 6.94 13.67 -8.54
CA LEU A 61 7.09 12.22 -8.65
C LEU A 61 8.03 11.77 -9.77
N VAL A 62 8.98 12.63 -10.17
CA VAL A 62 9.72 12.48 -11.44
C VAL A 62 10.46 11.14 -11.48
N GLY A 63 11.23 10.80 -10.45
CA GLY A 63 12.03 9.57 -10.46
C GLY A 63 11.19 8.29 -10.58
N SER A 64 10.08 8.18 -9.85
CA SER A 64 9.23 7.00 -9.88
C SER A 64 8.40 6.93 -11.18
N ILE A 65 7.88 8.06 -11.66
CA ILE A 65 7.11 8.13 -12.90
C ILE A 65 7.98 7.76 -14.11
N GLU A 66 9.17 8.35 -14.26
CA GLU A 66 10.06 8.05 -15.38
C GLU A 66 10.48 6.57 -15.36
N TYR A 67 10.78 6.02 -14.18
CA TYR A 67 11.07 4.59 -14.05
C TYR A 67 9.88 3.72 -14.49
N VAL A 68 8.65 4.06 -14.08
CA VAL A 68 7.48 3.31 -14.49
C VAL A 68 7.26 3.41 -15.99
N GLN A 69 7.41 4.59 -16.59
CA GLN A 69 7.26 4.79 -18.03
C GLN A 69 8.28 3.96 -18.82
N GLU A 70 9.55 3.98 -18.41
CA GLU A 70 10.62 3.20 -19.05
C GLU A 70 10.33 1.69 -18.99
N TYR A 71 9.85 1.19 -17.85
CA TYR A 71 9.70 -0.24 -17.59
C TYR A 71 8.24 -0.74 -17.60
N VAL A 72 7.28 0.06 -18.10
CA VAL A 72 5.83 -0.21 -17.95
C VAL A 72 5.43 -1.60 -18.42
N LYS A 73 6.04 -2.09 -19.51
CA LYS A 73 5.76 -3.44 -20.05
C LYS A 73 6.21 -4.55 -19.10
N VAL A 74 7.35 -4.37 -18.44
CA VAL A 74 7.89 -5.35 -17.48
C VAL A 74 7.09 -5.30 -16.18
N LEU A 75 6.80 -4.09 -15.68
CA LEU A 75 6.02 -3.88 -14.46
C LEU A 75 4.59 -4.40 -14.63
N GLY A 76 3.93 -4.03 -15.72
CA GLY A 76 2.61 -4.51 -16.13
C GLY A 76 2.56 -6.02 -16.36
N ALA A 77 3.68 -6.74 -16.49
CA ALA A 77 3.68 -8.19 -16.58
C ALA A 77 4.04 -8.90 -15.27
N ARG A 78 4.77 -8.25 -14.35
CA ARG A 78 5.48 -8.95 -13.25
C ARG A 78 5.27 -8.37 -11.87
N VAL A 79 4.87 -7.11 -11.75
CA VAL A 79 4.80 -6.45 -10.45
C VAL A 79 3.55 -6.91 -9.69
N VAL A 80 3.77 -7.47 -8.50
CA VAL A 80 2.72 -7.98 -7.61
C VAL A 80 2.11 -6.84 -6.84
N SER A 81 2.96 -6.06 -6.18
CA SER A 81 2.54 -4.92 -5.40
C SER A 81 3.66 -3.91 -5.26
N TYR A 82 3.27 -2.67 -4.99
CA TYR A 82 4.12 -1.56 -4.61
C TYR A 82 3.80 -1.16 -3.17
N LEU A 83 4.80 -1.22 -2.30
CA LEU A 83 4.69 -0.85 -0.89
C LEU A 83 5.44 0.47 -0.67
N ASN A 84 4.68 1.55 -0.51
CA ASN A 84 5.19 2.90 -0.29
C ASN A 84 5.53 3.15 1.18
N LEU A 85 6.67 3.76 1.43
CA LEU A 85 7.07 4.25 2.74
C LEU A 85 7.76 5.61 2.59
N ASP A 86 6.93 6.63 2.50
CA ASP A 86 7.33 8.03 2.37
C ASP A 86 7.55 8.66 3.74
N VAL A 87 6.53 9.33 4.29
CA VAL A 87 6.53 9.76 5.67
C VAL A 87 6.21 8.57 6.56
N ALA A 88 7.24 7.92 7.11
CA ALA A 88 7.05 6.81 8.04
C ALA A 88 6.37 7.28 9.33
N VAL A 89 6.83 8.37 9.94
CA VAL A 89 6.32 8.81 11.24
C VAL A 89 6.19 10.32 11.31
N SER A 90 4.95 10.81 11.20
CA SER A 90 4.60 12.22 11.45
C SER A 90 3.96 12.45 12.82
N GLY A 91 3.71 11.38 13.57
CA GLY A 91 3.18 11.37 14.93
C GLY A 91 3.15 9.94 15.45
N ASN A 92 3.02 9.73 16.76
CA ASN A 92 3.21 8.42 17.39
C ASN A 92 1.90 7.80 17.94
N TYR A 93 0.73 8.24 17.46
CA TYR A 93 -0.55 7.84 18.04
C TYR A 93 -1.07 6.50 17.51
N THR A 94 -1.16 6.37 16.18
CA THR A 94 -1.66 5.16 15.50
C THR A 94 -1.21 5.13 14.05
N ILE A 95 -1.34 3.97 13.40
CA ILE A 95 -1.17 3.86 11.95
C ILE A 95 -2.36 4.50 11.21
N ARG A 96 -2.05 5.16 10.11
CA ARG A 96 -2.93 5.48 8.99
C ARG A 96 -2.43 4.72 7.77
N SER A 97 -3.34 4.12 7.02
CA SER A 97 -2.99 3.42 5.78
C SER A 97 -4.06 3.62 4.72
N THR A 98 -3.61 3.59 3.47
CA THR A 98 -4.42 3.57 2.27
C THR A 98 -3.88 2.46 1.37
N ALA A 99 -4.75 1.69 0.73
CA ALA A 99 -4.30 0.60 -0.11
C ALA A 99 -5.32 0.22 -1.18
N SER A 100 -4.86 -0.53 -2.17
CA SER A 100 -5.73 -1.27 -3.07
C SER A 100 -6.60 -2.27 -2.29
N PRO A 101 -7.89 -2.44 -2.63
CA PRO A 101 -8.79 -3.36 -1.93
C PRO A 101 -8.24 -4.79 -1.80
N LEU A 102 -7.47 -5.25 -2.80
CA LEU A 102 -6.87 -6.58 -2.80
C LEU A 102 -5.97 -6.87 -1.59
N LEU A 103 -5.30 -5.85 -1.05
CA LEU A 103 -4.27 -6.00 -0.01
C LEU A 103 -4.83 -5.95 1.41
N VAL A 104 -6.09 -5.55 1.60
CA VAL A 104 -6.68 -5.26 2.91
C VAL A 104 -6.49 -6.41 3.91
N ASP A 105 -6.71 -7.65 3.49
CA ASP A 105 -6.58 -8.81 4.38
C ASP A 105 -5.11 -9.04 4.79
N ALA A 106 -4.17 -8.96 3.83
CA ALA A 106 -2.74 -9.12 4.11
C ALA A 106 -2.21 -8.03 5.04
N ILE A 107 -2.70 -6.80 4.89
CA ILE A 107 -2.40 -5.64 5.76
C ILE A 107 -2.91 -5.91 7.17
N ILE A 108 -4.16 -6.37 7.32
CA ILE A 108 -4.74 -6.71 8.62
C ILE A 108 -3.93 -7.83 9.28
N GLU A 109 -3.61 -8.90 8.56
CA GLU A 109 -2.82 -10.02 9.10
C GLU A 109 -1.42 -9.58 9.53
N ALA A 110 -0.70 -8.80 8.72
CA ALA A 110 0.60 -8.26 9.10
C ALA A 110 0.52 -7.38 10.36
N SER A 111 -0.53 -6.56 10.50
CA SER A 111 -0.70 -5.67 11.66
C SER A 111 -0.98 -6.41 12.97
N LYS A 112 -1.50 -7.64 12.92
CA LYS A 112 -1.71 -8.50 14.11
C LYS A 112 -0.42 -9.15 14.59
N MET A 113 0.65 -9.16 13.79
CA MET A 113 1.91 -9.84 14.12
C MET A 113 2.96 -8.92 14.74
N VAL A 114 2.63 -7.63 14.90
CA VAL A 114 3.60 -6.61 15.31
C VAL A 114 3.09 -5.90 16.57
N PRO A 115 3.92 -5.78 17.63
CA PRO A 115 3.57 -4.99 18.81
C PRO A 115 3.33 -3.53 18.45
N SER A 116 2.32 -2.91 19.08
CA SER A 116 2.06 -1.48 18.94
C SER A 116 3.16 -0.65 19.62
N ALA A 117 3.58 0.43 18.97
CA ALA A 117 4.52 1.38 19.54
C ALA A 117 3.95 2.05 20.81
N TYR A 118 4.77 2.23 21.84
CA TYR A 118 4.43 2.91 23.09
C TYR A 118 3.27 2.29 23.89
N ASP A 119 2.86 1.07 23.57
CA ASP A 119 1.84 0.29 24.27
C ASP A 119 2.45 -1.00 24.88
N SER A 120 1.62 -1.83 25.52
CA SER A 120 2.07 -3.12 26.09
C SER A 120 2.55 -4.07 24.98
N PRO A 121 3.57 -4.92 25.22
CA PRO A 121 4.07 -5.88 24.20
C PRO A 121 3.01 -6.84 23.66
N GLU A 122 1.97 -7.13 24.43
CA GLU A 122 0.84 -7.99 24.03
C GLU A 122 -0.16 -7.26 23.14
N GLN A 123 -0.17 -5.92 23.14
CA GLN A 123 -1.04 -5.13 22.30
C GLN A 123 -0.42 -4.99 20.91
N THR A 124 -1.13 -5.44 19.89
CA THR A 124 -0.65 -5.38 18.50
C THR A 124 -0.97 -4.03 17.86
N VAL A 125 -0.26 -3.72 16.76
CA VAL A 125 -0.60 -2.59 15.87
C VAL A 125 -2.07 -2.67 15.46
N TYR A 126 -2.58 -3.86 15.13
CA TYR A 126 -3.98 -4.08 14.81
C TYR A 126 -4.91 -3.66 15.97
N ASP A 127 -4.62 -4.06 17.20
CA ASP A 127 -5.50 -3.78 18.35
C ASP A 127 -5.60 -2.28 18.61
N LYS A 128 -4.46 -1.57 18.56
CA LYS A 128 -4.43 -0.11 18.72
C LYS A 128 -5.13 0.59 17.55
N TRP A 129 -4.82 0.19 16.31
CA TRP A 129 -5.40 0.79 15.11
C TRP A 129 -6.91 0.58 15.04
N LYS A 130 -7.39 -0.64 15.31
CA LYS A 130 -8.81 -0.98 15.39
C LYS A 130 -9.55 -0.17 16.44
N LYS A 131 -8.96 0.02 17.62
CA LYS A 131 -9.55 0.80 18.71
C LYS A 131 -9.73 2.28 18.35
N VAL A 132 -8.80 2.83 17.57
CA VAL A 132 -8.68 4.28 17.34
C VAL A 132 -9.30 4.73 16.02
N ARG A 133 -9.10 3.97 14.93
CA ARG A 133 -9.62 4.27 13.58
C ARG A 133 -10.52 3.13 13.12
N TRP A 134 -11.72 3.10 13.67
CA TRP A 134 -12.66 2.00 13.53
C TRP A 134 -13.67 2.20 12.39
N ASN A 135 -13.88 1.17 11.56
CA ASN A 135 -14.99 1.13 10.61
C ASN A 135 -16.17 0.33 11.19
N ASN A 136 -17.27 1.01 11.50
CA ASN A 136 -18.48 0.39 12.05
C ASN A 136 -19.17 -0.60 11.09
N VAL A 137 -18.94 -0.50 9.78
CA VAL A 137 -19.58 -1.36 8.78
C VAL A 137 -18.83 -2.68 8.65
N THR A 138 -17.49 -2.63 8.54
CA THR A 138 -16.67 -3.83 8.32
C THR A 138 -16.17 -4.47 9.61
N ASN A 139 -16.28 -3.78 10.76
CA ASN A 139 -15.76 -4.23 12.05
C ASN A 139 -14.22 -4.44 12.03
N GLU A 140 -13.53 -3.57 11.27
CA GLU A 140 -12.08 -3.58 10.99
C GLU A 140 -11.48 -2.17 11.12
N PRO A 141 -10.13 -2.04 11.19
CA PRO A 141 -9.48 -0.73 11.06
C PRO A 141 -9.81 -0.04 9.72
N ILE A 142 -9.88 1.29 9.74
CA ILE A 142 -10.06 2.10 8.54
C ILE A 142 -8.76 2.07 7.73
N ILE A 143 -8.84 1.44 6.55
CA ILE A 143 -7.89 1.53 5.46
C ILE A 143 -8.57 2.32 4.34
N GLY A 144 -7.94 3.39 3.87
CA GLY A 144 -8.48 4.20 2.77
C GLY A 144 -8.58 3.38 1.47
N ASN A 145 -9.65 3.57 0.71
CA ASN A 145 -9.85 2.92 -0.59
C ASN A 145 -9.15 3.70 -1.69
N GLY A 146 -8.21 3.05 -2.38
CA GLY A 146 -7.54 3.61 -3.54
C GLY A 146 -6.50 4.66 -3.16
N LEU A 147 -5.40 4.68 -3.90
CA LEU A 147 -4.36 5.68 -3.72
C LEU A 147 -4.61 6.86 -4.66
N GLY A 148 -4.34 8.08 -4.18
CA GLY A 148 -4.51 9.30 -4.96
C GLY A 148 -3.28 9.58 -5.82
N SER A 149 -2.77 10.81 -5.76
CA SER A 149 -1.54 11.24 -6.45
C SER A 149 -0.48 11.77 -5.49
N GLY A 150 -0.58 11.44 -4.20
CA GLY A 150 0.17 12.11 -3.14
C GLY A 150 1.55 11.53 -2.84
N SER A 151 2.02 10.54 -3.60
CA SER A 151 3.36 9.95 -3.46
C SER A 151 3.67 9.02 -4.67
N ASP A 152 4.83 8.38 -4.67
CA ASP A 152 5.42 7.62 -5.78
C ASP A 152 4.65 6.38 -6.26
N TYR A 153 3.60 5.96 -5.55
CA TYR A 153 2.71 4.88 -6.01
C TYR A 153 1.93 5.24 -7.28
N LEU A 154 1.85 6.53 -7.67
CA LEU A 154 0.99 7.00 -8.76
C LEU A 154 1.22 6.28 -10.09
N GLY A 155 2.48 6.20 -10.53
CA GLY A 155 2.80 5.53 -11.80
C GLY A 155 2.48 4.03 -11.74
N PHE A 156 2.77 3.40 -10.61
CA PHE A 156 2.51 1.97 -10.40
C PHE A 156 1.00 1.66 -10.41
N ASP A 157 0.19 2.53 -9.83
CA ASP A 157 -1.27 2.46 -9.85
C ASP A 157 -1.83 2.70 -11.25
N GLN A 158 -1.59 3.90 -11.81
CA GLN A 158 -2.33 4.39 -12.97
C GLN A 158 -1.73 3.99 -14.32
N LEU A 159 -0.45 3.61 -14.37
CA LEU A 159 0.21 3.20 -15.61
C LEU A 159 0.50 1.69 -15.63
N ALA A 160 1.01 1.12 -14.53
CA ALA A 160 1.36 -0.29 -14.47
C ALA A 160 0.21 -1.20 -13.99
N GLY A 161 -0.81 -0.64 -13.32
CA GLY A 161 -1.96 -1.38 -12.82
C GLY A 161 -1.58 -2.39 -11.72
N SER A 162 -0.78 -1.97 -10.74
CA SER A 162 -0.40 -2.82 -9.62
C SER A 162 -1.20 -2.54 -8.35
N SER A 163 -1.29 -3.52 -7.46
CA SER A 163 -1.86 -3.27 -6.13
C SER A 163 -0.88 -2.50 -5.27
N ASN A 164 -1.33 -1.44 -4.64
CA ASN A 164 -0.46 -0.50 -3.95
C ASN A 164 -0.85 -0.34 -2.48
N PHE A 165 0.12 -0.01 -1.65
CA PHE A 165 -0.03 0.22 -0.22
C PHE A 165 0.77 1.45 0.19
N ASP A 166 0.19 2.24 1.07
CA ASP A 166 0.84 3.35 1.75
C ASP A 166 0.45 3.31 3.23
N ALA A 167 1.42 3.53 4.13
CA ALA A 167 1.16 3.64 5.55
C ALA A 167 2.16 4.54 6.27
N SER A 168 1.65 5.20 7.31
CA SER A 168 2.40 6.07 8.19
C SER A 168 1.88 5.96 9.62
N TYR A 169 2.74 6.21 10.59
CA TYR A 169 2.33 6.55 11.94
C TYR A 169 1.97 8.04 11.98
N THR A 170 0.78 8.35 12.50
CA THR A 170 0.21 9.70 12.48
C THR A 170 -0.15 10.17 13.88
N PHE A 171 -0.40 11.48 14.01
CA PHE A 171 -0.85 12.12 15.24
C PHE A 171 -2.36 11.91 15.45
N ASN A 172 -2.83 12.13 16.68
CA ASN A 172 -4.25 12.10 16.97
C ASN A 172 -4.94 13.37 16.43
N PRO A 173 -5.88 13.28 15.46
CA PRO A 173 -6.55 14.46 14.93
C PRO A 173 -7.31 15.23 16.02
N ALA A 174 -7.79 14.55 17.07
CA ALA A 174 -8.51 15.21 18.17
C ALA A 174 -7.63 16.16 18.98
N ASP A 175 -6.32 15.92 19.04
CA ASP A 175 -5.39 16.73 19.84
C ASP A 175 -4.90 17.98 19.07
N HIS A 176 -5.13 18.01 17.76
CA HIS A 176 -4.55 19.02 16.87
C HIS A 176 -5.58 19.73 15.97
N GLY A 177 -6.86 19.38 16.05
CA GLY A 177 -7.92 19.96 15.23
C GLY A 177 -7.79 19.59 13.74
N ASN A 178 -8.34 20.44 12.86
CA ASN A 178 -8.34 20.22 11.41
C ASN A 178 -7.03 20.66 10.74
N LEU A 179 -5.88 20.12 11.18
CA LEU A 179 -4.63 20.28 10.45
C LEU A 179 -4.63 19.42 9.18
N GLY A 180 -4.22 20.00 8.06
CA GLY A 180 -4.07 19.28 6.80
C GLY A 180 -2.84 18.36 6.75
N SER A 181 -1.80 18.67 7.52
CA SER A 181 -0.56 17.89 7.67
C SER A 181 0.06 18.15 9.05
N TYR A 182 1.21 17.53 9.33
CA TYR A 182 2.00 17.85 10.53
C TYR A 182 2.62 19.26 10.40
N PRO A 183 2.76 20.05 11.49
CA PRO A 183 3.12 21.47 11.40
C PRO A 183 4.48 21.81 10.75
N LEU A 184 5.39 20.85 10.67
CA LEU A 184 6.76 21.07 10.15
C LEU A 184 6.90 20.80 8.66
N TYR A 185 5.86 20.25 8.02
CA TYR A 185 5.85 19.80 6.64
C TYR A 185 6.43 20.83 5.67
N HIS A 186 7.48 20.44 4.92
CA HIS A 186 8.14 21.25 3.89
C HIS A 186 8.75 22.57 4.42
N THR A 187 9.08 22.62 5.70
CA THR A 187 9.75 23.78 6.31
C THR A 187 11.21 23.47 6.66
N SER A 188 12.03 24.51 6.83
CA SER A 188 13.39 24.36 7.35
C SER A 188 13.47 23.85 8.80
N TYR A 189 12.33 23.78 9.51
CA TYR A 189 12.26 23.27 10.88
C TYR A 189 12.09 21.74 10.94
N GLU A 190 11.96 21.10 9.78
CA GLU A 190 11.82 19.66 9.67
C GLU A 190 13.16 18.93 9.85
N VAL A 191 13.65 18.96 11.09
CA VAL A 191 15.00 18.53 11.45
C VAL A 191 14.98 17.36 12.43
N PHE A 192 16.07 16.59 12.46
CA PHE A 192 16.19 15.39 13.31
C PHE A 192 15.90 15.67 14.79
N SER A 193 16.32 16.82 15.32
CA SER A 193 16.08 17.18 16.72
C SER A 193 14.59 17.34 17.04
N MET A 194 13.75 17.72 16.07
CA MET A 194 12.29 17.73 16.25
C MET A 194 11.73 16.33 16.31
N VAL A 195 12.18 15.42 15.44
CA VAL A 195 11.76 14.01 15.45
C VAL A 195 12.12 13.36 16.80
N LYS A 196 13.38 13.47 17.21
CA LYS A 196 13.89 12.89 18.46
C LYS A 196 13.26 13.50 19.71
N LYS A 197 12.79 14.75 19.67
CA LYS A 197 12.24 15.42 20.84
C LYS A 197 10.73 15.29 20.96
N PHE A 198 10.01 15.35 19.83
CA PHE A 198 8.55 15.56 19.85
C PHE A 198 7.76 14.49 19.09
N VAL A 199 8.34 13.85 18.08
CA VAL A 199 7.59 12.93 17.21
C VAL A 199 7.73 11.49 17.67
N ASP A 200 8.96 11.00 17.76
CA ASP A 200 9.23 9.59 18.12
C ASP A 200 10.52 9.48 18.95
N PRO A 201 10.50 9.92 20.22
CA PRO A 201 11.72 10.04 21.01
C PRO A 201 12.50 8.74 21.15
N GLU A 202 11.82 7.60 21.25
CA GLU A 202 12.46 6.29 21.41
C GLU A 202 12.44 5.46 20.12
N PHE A 203 12.06 6.06 18.98
CA PHE A 203 11.95 5.40 17.67
C PHE A 203 11.06 4.14 17.67
N GLN A 204 10.12 4.04 18.61
CA GLN A 204 9.23 2.87 18.70
C GLN A 204 8.21 2.86 17.56
N ALA A 205 7.75 4.02 17.09
CA ALA A 205 6.81 4.11 15.97
C ALA A 205 7.51 3.76 14.64
N HIS A 206 8.73 4.25 14.41
CA HIS A 206 9.54 3.85 13.24
C HIS A 206 9.78 2.34 13.25
N ARG A 207 10.16 1.78 14.42
CA ARG A 207 10.35 0.33 14.57
C ARG A 207 9.07 -0.45 14.27
N ALA A 208 7.94 -0.05 14.85
CA ALA A 208 6.67 -0.75 14.65
C ALA A 208 6.22 -0.70 13.18
N LEU A 209 6.36 0.45 12.51
CA LEU A 209 6.05 0.56 11.09
C LEU A 209 6.99 -0.26 10.20
N GLY A 210 8.30 -0.23 10.47
CA GLY A 210 9.28 -1.05 9.77
C GLY A 210 9.02 -2.55 9.94
N GLN A 211 8.69 -2.99 11.15
CA GLN A 211 8.29 -4.38 11.40
C GLN A 211 6.99 -4.74 10.66
N PHE A 212 5.98 -3.87 10.72
CA PHE A 212 4.70 -4.09 10.07
C PHE A 212 4.83 -4.23 8.55
N THR A 213 5.52 -3.28 7.92
CA THR A 213 5.73 -3.29 6.47
C THR A 213 6.70 -4.37 6.02
N GLY A 214 7.72 -4.71 6.83
CA GLY A 214 8.59 -5.86 6.61
C GLY A 214 7.85 -7.21 6.68
N VAL A 215 6.95 -7.38 7.66
CA VAL A 215 6.08 -8.57 7.77
C VAL A 215 5.12 -8.65 6.57
N LEU A 216 4.52 -7.52 6.16
CA LEU A 216 3.68 -7.47 4.97
C LEU A 216 4.47 -7.89 3.71
N ALA A 217 5.70 -7.39 3.55
CA ALA A 217 6.58 -7.79 2.45
C ALA A 217 6.88 -9.29 2.46
N LEU A 218 7.15 -9.87 3.63
CA LEU A 218 7.36 -11.32 3.80
C LEU A 218 6.11 -12.13 3.45
N ILE A 219 4.93 -11.71 3.92
CA ILE A 219 3.65 -12.36 3.58
C ILE A 219 3.45 -12.36 2.07
N LEU A 220 3.66 -11.23 1.39
CA LEU A 220 3.48 -11.11 -0.05
C LEU A 220 4.53 -11.89 -0.86
N CYS A 221 5.77 -11.98 -0.38
CA CYS A 221 6.84 -12.65 -1.13
C CYS A 221 6.86 -14.17 -0.92
N GLU A 222 6.45 -14.68 0.25
CA GLU A 222 6.57 -16.10 0.61
C GLU A 222 5.32 -16.95 0.34
N THR A 223 4.13 -16.36 0.44
CA THR A 223 2.88 -17.12 0.31
C THR A 223 2.73 -17.76 -1.10
N PRO A 224 2.49 -19.08 -1.22
CA PRO A 224 2.41 -19.73 -2.52
C PRO A 224 1.33 -19.14 -3.43
N VAL A 225 0.14 -18.92 -2.88
CA VAL A 225 -0.96 -18.18 -3.49
C VAL A 225 -0.91 -16.75 -2.95
N LEU A 226 -1.03 -15.75 -3.82
CA LEU A 226 -1.02 -14.35 -3.41
C LEU A 226 -2.16 -14.12 -2.40
N PRO A 227 -1.91 -13.43 -1.28
CA PRO A 227 -2.89 -13.22 -0.20
C PRO A 227 -3.83 -12.06 -0.56
N PHE A 228 -4.34 -12.08 -1.79
CA PHE A 228 -5.23 -11.08 -2.35
C PHE A 228 -6.67 -11.54 -2.18
N ASN A 229 -7.54 -10.63 -1.75
CA ASN A 229 -8.97 -10.91 -1.64
C ASN A 229 -9.77 -10.10 -2.67
N VAL A 230 -10.17 -10.77 -3.75
CA VAL A 230 -10.94 -10.16 -4.84
C VAL A 230 -12.34 -9.68 -4.40
N ASN A 231 -12.92 -10.26 -3.35
CA ASN A 231 -14.23 -9.84 -2.84
C ASN A 231 -14.17 -8.45 -2.18
N ARG A 232 -12.99 -8.01 -1.72
CA ARG A 232 -12.79 -6.65 -1.21
C ARG A 232 -13.05 -5.60 -2.29
N TYR A 233 -12.75 -5.93 -3.55
CA TYR A 233 -13.03 -5.05 -4.68
C TYR A 233 -14.53 -4.83 -4.89
N THR A 234 -15.34 -5.88 -4.79
CA THR A 234 -16.81 -5.79 -4.89
C THR A 234 -17.38 -4.81 -3.87
N SER A 235 -16.93 -4.93 -2.61
CA SER A 235 -17.35 -4.01 -1.53
C SER A 235 -16.91 -2.58 -1.79
N ALA A 236 -15.66 -2.38 -2.24
CA ALA A 236 -15.13 -1.06 -2.55
C ALA A 236 -15.88 -0.39 -3.72
N LEU A 237 -16.20 -1.14 -4.78
CA LEU A 237 -16.98 -0.66 -5.91
C LEU A 237 -18.39 -0.25 -5.48
N ARG A 238 -19.08 -1.10 -4.70
CA ARG A 238 -20.42 -0.78 -4.16
C ARG A 238 -20.40 0.50 -3.33
N GLN A 239 -19.46 0.60 -2.38
CA GLN A 239 -19.31 1.77 -1.54
C GLN A 239 -19.02 3.04 -2.36
N THR A 240 -18.18 2.93 -3.40
CA THR A 240 -17.84 4.04 -4.29
C THR A 240 -19.08 4.50 -5.06
N ILE A 241 -19.83 3.57 -5.66
CA ILE A 241 -21.09 3.85 -6.36
C ILE A 241 -22.11 4.51 -5.44
N ASP A 242 -22.27 4.00 -4.22
CA ASP A 242 -23.21 4.55 -3.21
C ASP A 242 -22.80 5.93 -2.69
N SER A 243 -21.52 6.28 -2.79
CA SER A 243 -21.03 7.60 -2.36
C SER A 243 -21.42 8.73 -3.33
N PHE A 244 -21.71 8.41 -4.59
CA PHE A 244 -22.16 9.39 -5.57
C PHE A 244 -23.62 9.81 -5.31
N LYS A 245 -23.82 11.09 -4.98
CA LYS A 245 -25.15 11.69 -4.86
C LYS A 245 -25.61 12.17 -6.24
N THR A 246 -26.31 11.32 -6.99
CA THR A 246 -26.77 11.62 -8.35
C THR A 246 -28.25 11.33 -8.56
N ASN A 247 -28.86 12.06 -9.50
CA ASN A 247 -30.24 11.86 -9.96
C ASN A 247 -30.32 11.03 -11.26
N ASP A 248 -29.19 10.73 -11.91
CA ASP A 248 -29.15 9.93 -13.14
C ASP A 248 -29.15 8.43 -12.79
N SER A 249 -30.33 7.85 -12.67
CA SER A 249 -30.50 6.46 -12.24
C SER A 249 -29.97 5.48 -13.28
N THR A 250 -30.09 5.76 -14.58
CA THR A 250 -29.88 4.73 -15.63
C THR A 250 -28.41 4.32 -15.75
N MET A 251 -27.49 5.28 -15.75
CA MET A 251 -26.04 4.98 -15.76
C MET A 251 -25.61 4.24 -14.48
N PHE A 252 -26.13 4.67 -13.33
CA PHE A 252 -25.81 4.06 -12.05
C PHE A 252 -26.41 2.66 -11.89
N ASP A 253 -27.55 2.37 -12.51
CA ASP A 253 -28.13 1.04 -12.56
C ASP A 253 -27.25 0.07 -13.37
N LEU A 254 -26.68 0.52 -14.50
CA LEU A 254 -25.69 -0.25 -15.25
C LEU A 254 -24.42 -0.51 -14.44
N LEU A 255 -23.91 0.49 -13.72
CA LEU A 255 -22.74 0.33 -12.84
C LEU A 255 -23.03 -0.64 -11.69
N ARG A 256 -24.23 -0.57 -11.09
CA ARG A 256 -24.66 -1.50 -10.04
C ARG A 256 -24.77 -2.93 -10.58
N SER A 257 -25.35 -3.10 -11.77
CA SER A 257 -25.43 -4.40 -12.45
C SER A 257 -24.04 -4.98 -12.72
N ALA A 258 -23.14 -4.22 -13.33
CA ALA A 258 -21.77 -4.65 -13.60
C ALA A 258 -21.01 -4.99 -12.31
N THR A 259 -21.22 -4.21 -11.25
CA THR A 259 -20.63 -4.49 -9.93
C THR A 259 -21.19 -5.76 -9.29
N ASN A 260 -22.47 -6.07 -9.52
CA ASN A 260 -23.06 -7.32 -9.08
C ASN A 260 -22.50 -8.52 -9.84
N ASP A 261 -22.38 -8.42 -11.16
CA ASP A 261 -21.79 -9.47 -11.99
C ASP A 261 -20.33 -9.71 -11.63
N PHE A 262 -19.58 -8.63 -11.38
CA PHE A 262 -18.22 -8.70 -10.84
C PHE A 262 -18.20 -9.44 -9.49
N GLY A 263 -19.12 -9.14 -8.58
CA GLY A 263 -19.24 -9.80 -7.29
C GLY A 263 -19.45 -11.30 -7.40
N ILE A 264 -20.36 -11.73 -8.28
CA ILE A 264 -20.61 -13.15 -8.55
C ILE A 264 -19.34 -13.82 -9.10
N ALA A 265 -18.68 -13.20 -10.09
CA ALA A 265 -17.44 -13.73 -10.66
C ALA A 265 -16.30 -13.82 -9.63
N ALA A 266 -16.20 -12.86 -8.71
CA ALA A 266 -15.24 -12.84 -7.62
C ALA A 266 -15.50 -13.98 -6.61
N GLU A 267 -16.76 -14.20 -6.23
CA GLU A 267 -17.14 -15.30 -5.35
C GLU A 267 -16.85 -16.67 -5.97
N GLU A 268 -17.19 -16.86 -7.24
CA GLU A 268 -16.86 -18.07 -8.00
C GLU A 268 -15.35 -18.27 -8.11
N PHE A 269 -14.59 -17.20 -8.39
CA PHE A 269 -13.13 -17.23 -8.45
C PHE A 269 -12.51 -17.69 -7.11
N VAL A 270 -13.00 -17.17 -5.99
CA VAL A 270 -12.56 -17.61 -4.65
C VAL A 270 -13.01 -19.04 -4.38
N ALA A 271 -14.22 -19.44 -4.76
CA ALA A 271 -14.68 -20.81 -4.57
C ALA A 271 -13.79 -21.84 -5.29
N ARG A 272 -13.29 -21.54 -6.49
CA ARG A 272 -12.35 -22.41 -7.24
C ARG A 272 -11.04 -22.67 -6.51
N SER A 273 -10.58 -21.74 -5.66
CA SER A 273 -9.36 -21.93 -4.88
C SER A 273 -9.47 -23.10 -3.89
N LYS A 274 -10.68 -23.43 -3.42
CA LYS A 274 -10.92 -24.47 -2.41
C LYS A 274 -10.66 -25.89 -2.94
N SER A 275 -10.82 -26.10 -4.24
CA SER A 275 -10.59 -27.38 -4.91
C SER A 275 -9.31 -27.41 -5.74
N MET A 276 -8.48 -26.36 -5.63
CA MET A 276 -7.25 -26.22 -6.39
C MET A 276 -6.17 -27.19 -5.90
N ASP A 277 -5.44 -27.83 -6.82
CA ASP A 277 -4.25 -28.60 -6.47
C ASP A 277 -3.09 -27.67 -6.08
N VAL A 278 -3.01 -27.37 -4.79
CA VAL A 278 -1.97 -26.53 -4.17
C VAL A 278 -0.59 -27.17 -4.17
N LYS A 279 -0.43 -28.42 -4.63
CA LYS A 279 0.89 -29.06 -4.82
C LYS A 279 1.41 -28.84 -6.22
N ASN A 280 0.55 -28.54 -7.19
CA ASN A 280 0.94 -28.30 -8.57
C ASN A 280 1.35 -26.82 -8.79
N PRO A 281 2.63 -26.54 -9.08
CA PRO A 281 3.11 -25.17 -9.24
C PRO A 281 2.49 -24.45 -10.44
N TYR A 282 2.08 -25.16 -11.49
CA TYR A 282 1.44 -24.56 -12.66
C TYR A 282 0.01 -24.10 -12.36
N VAL A 283 -0.71 -24.85 -11.53
CA VAL A 283 -2.06 -24.51 -11.09
C VAL A 283 -2.02 -23.27 -10.18
N ILE A 284 -1.13 -23.26 -9.19
CA ILE A 284 -0.90 -22.07 -8.34
C ILE A 284 -0.51 -20.86 -9.19
N ARG A 285 0.35 -21.07 -10.20
CA ARG A 285 0.81 -20.01 -11.08
C ARG A 285 -0.34 -19.41 -11.88
N ALA A 286 -1.16 -20.24 -12.53
CA ALA A 286 -2.31 -19.78 -13.30
C ALA A 286 -3.29 -18.97 -12.44
N TYR A 287 -3.54 -19.44 -11.22
CA TYR A 287 -4.40 -18.73 -10.27
C TYR A 287 -3.81 -17.38 -9.83
N ASN A 288 -2.51 -17.34 -9.51
CA ASN A 288 -1.82 -16.10 -9.16
C ASN A 288 -1.78 -15.11 -10.33
N ASP A 289 -1.64 -15.58 -11.57
CA ASP A 289 -1.68 -14.70 -12.74
C ASP A 289 -3.06 -14.05 -12.88
N GLN A 290 -4.16 -14.75 -12.59
CA GLN A 290 -5.50 -14.13 -12.57
C GLN A 290 -5.65 -13.08 -11.46
N LEU A 291 -5.15 -13.36 -10.25
CA LEU A 291 -5.10 -12.38 -9.15
C LEU A 291 -4.31 -11.13 -9.55
N LEU A 292 -3.17 -11.32 -10.20
CA LEU A 292 -2.30 -10.26 -10.68
C LEU A 292 -2.98 -9.38 -11.74
N GLN A 293 -3.71 -10.00 -12.67
CA GLN A 293 -4.38 -9.27 -13.75
C GLN A 293 -5.58 -8.45 -13.29
N LEU A 294 -6.10 -8.64 -12.07
CA LEU A 294 -7.31 -7.96 -11.64
C LEU A 294 -7.17 -6.42 -11.62
N GLU A 295 -6.12 -5.88 -11.01
CA GLU A 295 -5.87 -4.43 -11.01
C GLU A 295 -5.72 -3.87 -12.42
N ARG A 296 -4.99 -4.60 -13.25
CA ARG A 296 -4.71 -4.23 -14.64
C ARG A 296 -5.98 -4.15 -15.49
N ALA A 297 -6.99 -4.95 -15.15
CA ALA A 297 -8.28 -4.94 -15.84
C ALA A 297 -9.06 -3.64 -15.63
N PHE A 298 -8.74 -2.85 -14.61
CA PHE A 298 -9.34 -1.54 -14.38
C PHE A 298 -8.64 -0.39 -15.13
N LEU A 299 -7.51 -0.66 -15.80
CA LEU A 299 -6.84 0.35 -16.61
C LEU A 299 -7.59 0.58 -17.93
N ASN A 300 -7.88 1.85 -18.23
CA ASN A 300 -8.32 2.26 -19.55
C ASN A 300 -7.11 2.75 -20.37
N PRO A 301 -6.73 2.08 -21.47
CA PRO A 301 -5.58 2.49 -22.29
C PRO A 301 -5.76 3.85 -22.96
N LEU A 302 -6.98 4.38 -23.03
CA LEU A 302 -7.26 5.73 -23.54
C LEU A 302 -7.09 6.82 -22.47
N GLY A 303 -6.84 6.45 -21.22
CA GLY A 303 -6.77 7.38 -20.10
C GLY A 303 -8.13 7.99 -19.73
N GLN A 304 -8.10 8.98 -18.84
CA GLN A 304 -9.25 9.83 -18.54
C GLN A 304 -9.29 11.04 -19.50
N GLY A 305 -10.49 11.55 -19.78
CA GLY A 305 -10.65 12.72 -20.66
C GLY A 305 -9.84 13.92 -20.16
N GLY A 306 -8.91 14.42 -20.98
CA GLY A 306 -7.98 15.50 -20.64
C GLY A 306 -6.55 15.05 -20.35
N ALA A 307 -6.30 13.75 -20.18
CA ALA A 307 -4.96 13.17 -20.05
C ALA A 307 -4.56 12.45 -21.34
N TYR A 308 -3.51 12.94 -22.01
CA TYR A 308 -2.76 12.24 -23.06
C TYR A 308 -3.46 11.92 -24.39
N SER A 309 -4.17 12.87 -25.01
CA SER A 309 -4.56 12.74 -26.42
C SER A 309 -3.38 12.69 -27.39
N ASP A 310 -2.19 13.14 -26.96
CA ASP A 310 -1.09 13.48 -27.87
C ASP A 310 0.17 12.61 -27.71
N MET A 311 0.14 11.53 -26.91
CA MET A 311 1.26 10.56 -26.81
C MET A 311 1.04 9.33 -27.70
N LYS A 312 0.90 9.55 -29.01
CA LYS A 312 1.00 8.50 -30.04
C LYS A 312 2.25 8.66 -30.88
#